data_AF-A0A0G1PFR9-F1
#
_entry.id   AF-A0A0G1PFR9-F1
#
_cell.length_a   1.000
_cell.length_b   1.000
_cell.length_c   1.000
_cell.angle_alpha   90.00
_cell.angle_beta   90.00
_cell.angle_gamma   90.00
#
_symmetry.space_group_name_H-M   'P 1'
#
loop_
_entity.id
_entity.type
_entity.pdbx_description
1 polymer ?
#
loop_
_entity_poly.entity_id
_entity_poly.type
_entity_poly.pdbx_seq_one_letter_code
_entity_poly.pdbx_strand_id
1 'polypeptide(L)'
;MALEGTHIKFALAVKDKLGIKDMRQYLSGTIYPDSRYIAKTARNLTHAKEFLEKGFAADDFKKGWQVHLFCDEIQKDLAAKLINPLGKEISQYDDLWISLTAVKILQEMRDLEGFQIRKYLKYLKAGDLPNGEDISDMERYYGFVRKFYDREEAPALDDYEKLWDFFGIPARMGREVTLRCEKFQKDPAMAEKISDIHQESVRIFKNNH
;
A
#
# COMPACT_ATOMS: atom_id res chain seq x y z
N MET A 1 -0.64 2.86 5.12
CA MET A 1 -0.17 4.07 4.39
C MET A 1 -0.25 3.72 2.93
N ALA A 2 -0.94 4.56 2.17
CA ALA A 2 -1.32 4.35 0.78
C ALA A 2 -0.13 4.46 -0.17
N LEU A 3 0.36 3.29 -0.59
CA LEU A 3 1.47 3.09 -1.53
C LEU A 3 1.04 1.93 -2.45
N GLU A 4 0.21 2.28 -3.42
CA GLU A 4 -0.60 1.31 -4.16
C GLU A 4 0.21 0.46 -5.14
N GLY A 5 1.37 0.94 -5.56
CA GLY A 5 2.23 0.20 -6.47
C GLY A 5 2.70 -1.12 -5.84
N THR A 6 3.10 -1.04 -4.58
CA THR A 6 3.47 -2.21 -3.77
C THR A 6 2.30 -3.16 -3.57
N HIS A 7 1.12 -2.63 -3.22
CA HIS A 7 -0.08 -3.45 -3.02
C HIS A 7 -0.51 -4.16 -4.31
N ILE A 8 -0.48 -3.48 -5.45
CA ILE A 8 -0.78 -4.06 -6.78
C ILE A 8 0.23 -5.17 -7.11
N LYS A 9 1.52 -4.92 -6.93
CA LYS A 9 2.57 -5.93 -7.20
C LYS A 9 2.39 -7.16 -6.31
N PHE A 10 2.13 -6.95 -5.01
CA PHE A 10 1.90 -8.02 -4.06
C PHE A 10 0.67 -8.85 -4.44
N ALA A 11 -0.45 -8.21 -4.77
CA ALA A 11 -1.67 -8.87 -5.20
C ALA A 11 -1.45 -9.73 -6.45
N LEU A 12 -0.73 -9.21 -7.44
CA LEU A 12 -0.41 -9.98 -8.65
C LEU A 12 0.47 -11.20 -8.39
N ALA A 13 1.32 -11.17 -7.36
CA ALA A 13 2.20 -12.26 -6.97
C ALA A 13 1.47 -13.41 -6.25
N VAL A 14 0.30 -13.12 -5.68
CA VAL A 14 -0.51 -14.09 -4.91
C VAL A 14 -1.83 -14.47 -5.59
N LYS A 15 -2.24 -13.78 -6.67
CA LYS A 15 -3.52 -13.97 -7.36
C LYS A 15 -3.84 -15.43 -7.72
N ASP A 16 -2.85 -16.21 -8.15
CA ASP A 16 -3.07 -17.58 -8.62
C ASP A 16 -3.52 -18.50 -7.47
N LYS A 17 -3.04 -18.24 -6.25
CA LYS A 17 -3.46 -18.96 -5.04
C LYS A 17 -4.92 -18.67 -4.66
N LEU A 18 -5.43 -17.50 -5.03
CA LEU A 18 -6.75 -17.02 -4.64
C LEU A 18 -7.84 -17.31 -5.68
N GLY A 19 -7.46 -17.91 -6.83
CA GLY A 19 -8.39 -18.26 -7.90
C GLY A 19 -9.18 -17.05 -8.40
N ILE A 20 -8.48 -15.94 -8.66
CA ILE A 20 -9.06 -14.69 -9.16
C ILE A 20 -9.64 -14.91 -10.57
N LYS A 21 -10.88 -14.47 -10.79
CA LYS A 21 -11.61 -14.57 -12.07
C LYS A 21 -11.76 -13.22 -12.74
N ASP A 22 -11.99 -12.15 -11.96
CA ASP A 22 -12.15 -10.78 -12.42
C ASP A 22 -11.00 -9.91 -11.89
N MET A 23 -10.01 -9.67 -12.76
CA MET A 23 -8.86 -8.82 -12.44
C MET A 23 -9.24 -7.36 -12.14
N ARG A 24 -10.35 -6.86 -12.71
CA ARG A 24 -10.81 -5.49 -12.46
C ARG A 24 -11.32 -5.37 -11.04
N GLN A 25 -12.21 -6.27 -10.61
CA GLN A 25 -12.69 -6.30 -9.23
C GLN A 25 -11.53 -6.50 -8.25
N TYR A 26 -10.67 -7.48 -8.52
CA TYR A 26 -9.56 -7.81 -7.66
C TYR A 26 -8.61 -6.63 -7.42
N LEU A 27 -8.09 -6.01 -8.49
CA LEU A 27 -7.15 -4.89 -8.31
C LEU A 27 -7.82 -3.62 -7.80
N SER A 28 -9.10 -3.39 -8.12
CA SER A 28 -9.84 -2.27 -7.54
C SER A 28 -10.03 -2.46 -6.03
N GLY A 29 -10.35 -3.68 -5.59
CA GLY A 29 -10.44 -4.06 -4.19
C GLY A 29 -9.08 -4.01 -3.47
N THR A 30 -7.98 -4.34 -4.15
CA THR A 30 -6.62 -4.27 -3.56
C THR A 30 -6.21 -2.88 -3.11
N ILE A 31 -6.68 -1.83 -3.76
CA ILE A 31 -6.30 -0.46 -3.38
C ILE A 31 -7.46 0.28 -2.69
N TYR A 32 -8.67 -0.29 -2.74
CA TYR A 32 -9.86 0.28 -2.12
C TYR A 32 -9.68 0.73 -0.66
N PRO A 33 -9.00 -0.01 0.25
CA PRO A 33 -8.99 0.34 1.67
C PRO A 33 -8.41 1.72 1.98
N ASP A 34 -7.46 2.16 1.16
CA ASP A 34 -6.78 3.43 1.27
C ASP A 34 -7.50 4.58 0.57
N SER A 35 -8.57 4.30 -0.18
CA SER A 35 -9.50 5.34 -0.68
C SER A 35 -10.09 6.20 0.43
N ARG A 36 -10.10 5.68 1.66
CA ARG A 36 -10.59 6.33 2.87
C ARG A 36 -10.00 7.71 3.15
N TYR A 37 -8.78 8.00 2.67
CA TYR A 37 -8.18 9.32 2.82
C TYR A 37 -8.97 10.38 2.04
N ILE A 38 -9.56 9.99 0.92
CA ILE A 38 -10.35 10.82 0.02
C ILE A 38 -11.82 10.78 0.44
N ALA A 39 -12.40 9.59 0.52
CA ALA A 39 -13.82 9.38 0.88
C ALA A 39 -14.15 9.68 2.36
N LYS A 40 -13.14 10.02 3.17
CA LYS A 40 -13.26 10.29 4.62
C LYS A 40 -13.86 9.14 5.42
N THR A 41 -13.73 7.91 4.92
CA THR A 41 -14.16 6.69 5.59
C THR A 41 -13.30 6.39 6.82
N ALA A 42 -13.93 5.95 7.91
CA ALA A 42 -13.23 5.59 9.14
C ALA A 42 -12.32 4.36 8.93
N ARG A 43 -11.18 4.29 9.65
CA ARG A 43 -10.17 3.22 9.44
C ARG A 43 -10.75 1.85 9.66
N ASN A 44 -11.52 1.69 10.73
CA ASN A 44 -12.15 0.43 11.08
C ASN A 44 -13.10 -0.07 9.99
N LEU A 45 -13.72 0.81 9.20
CA LEU A 45 -14.61 0.38 8.12
C LEU A 45 -13.86 -0.18 6.89
N THR A 46 -12.55 0.09 6.77
CA THR A 46 -11.73 -0.45 5.66
C THR A 46 -10.57 -1.34 6.12
N HIS A 47 -10.24 -1.38 7.40
CA HIS A 47 -9.06 -2.08 7.94
C HIS A 47 -9.34 -2.81 9.27
N ALA A 48 -10.59 -3.15 9.56
CA ALA A 48 -10.86 -3.95 10.76
C ALA A 48 -10.35 -5.39 10.60
N LYS A 49 -10.03 -6.02 11.73
CA LYS A 49 -9.35 -7.32 11.77
C LYS A 49 -10.21 -8.46 11.24
N GLU A 50 -11.52 -8.35 11.37
CA GLU A 50 -12.49 -9.31 10.83
C GLU A 50 -12.37 -9.48 9.29
N PHE A 51 -11.85 -8.47 8.58
CA PHE A 51 -11.64 -8.58 7.13
C PHE A 51 -10.47 -9.50 6.75
N LEU A 52 -9.64 -9.92 7.72
CA LEU A 52 -8.61 -10.95 7.54
C LEU A 52 -9.16 -12.38 7.71
N GLU A 53 -10.40 -12.53 8.14
CA GLU A 53 -11.00 -13.85 8.33
C GLU A 53 -11.31 -14.52 6.98
N LYS A 54 -11.17 -15.85 6.92
CA LYS A 54 -11.37 -16.64 5.70
C LYS A 54 -12.76 -16.42 5.06
N GLY A 55 -13.78 -16.12 5.86
CA GLY A 55 -15.15 -15.91 5.39
C GLY A 55 -15.39 -14.56 4.70
N PHE A 56 -14.47 -13.58 4.84
CA PHE A 56 -14.66 -12.25 4.28
C PHE A 56 -14.55 -12.21 2.75
N ALA A 57 -13.62 -12.99 2.19
CA ALA A 57 -13.27 -12.99 0.76
C ALA A 57 -14.30 -13.73 -0.14
N ALA A 58 -15.54 -13.24 -0.14
CA ALA A 58 -16.68 -13.86 -0.84
C ALA A 58 -16.67 -13.64 -2.36
N ASP A 59 -16.04 -12.57 -2.83
CA ASP A 59 -15.93 -12.18 -4.24
C ASP A 59 -14.52 -11.65 -4.53
N ASP A 60 -14.21 -11.37 -5.80
CA ASP A 60 -12.85 -10.97 -6.19
C ASP A 60 -12.49 -9.56 -5.68
N PHE A 61 -13.46 -8.65 -5.52
CA PHE A 61 -13.22 -7.36 -4.89
C PHE A 61 -12.78 -7.52 -3.43
N LYS A 62 -13.52 -8.31 -2.64
CA LYS A 62 -13.18 -8.61 -1.25
C LYS A 62 -11.90 -9.43 -1.10
N LYS A 63 -11.57 -10.31 -2.05
CA LYS A 63 -10.24 -10.93 -2.10
C LYS A 63 -9.14 -9.89 -2.27
N GLY A 64 -9.35 -8.92 -3.15
CA GLY A 64 -8.42 -7.80 -3.34
C GLY A 64 -8.23 -7.02 -2.04
N TRP A 65 -9.33 -6.63 -1.41
CA TRP A 65 -9.34 -5.93 -0.14
C TRP A 65 -8.64 -6.73 0.96
N GLN A 66 -8.96 -8.02 1.11
CA GLN A 66 -8.29 -8.87 2.09
C GLN A 66 -6.77 -8.96 1.86
N VAL A 67 -6.35 -9.07 0.60
CA VAL A 67 -4.93 -9.08 0.21
C VAL A 67 -4.23 -7.78 0.57
N HIS A 68 -4.89 -6.64 0.44
CA HIS A 68 -4.38 -5.36 0.93
C HIS A 68 -4.03 -5.45 2.41
N LEU A 69 -4.96 -5.95 3.22
CA LEU A 69 -4.79 -6.00 4.67
C LEU A 69 -3.70 -6.99 5.09
N PHE A 70 -3.61 -8.14 4.43
CA PHE A 70 -2.50 -9.07 4.66
C PHE A 70 -1.16 -8.43 4.28
N CYS A 71 -1.09 -7.72 3.14
CA CYS A 71 0.11 -6.99 2.74
C CYS A 71 0.50 -5.97 3.80
N ASP A 72 -0.45 -5.18 4.29
CA ASP A 72 -0.22 -4.12 5.27
C ASP A 72 0.26 -4.69 6.61
N GLU A 73 -0.35 -5.75 7.13
CA GLU A 73 0.06 -6.39 8.40
C GLU A 73 1.44 -7.05 8.28
N ILE A 74 1.68 -7.83 7.22
CA ILE A 74 2.97 -8.52 7.03
C ILE A 74 4.11 -7.50 6.85
N GLN A 75 3.91 -6.48 6.00
CA GLN A 75 4.94 -5.46 5.77
C GLN A 75 5.18 -4.59 6.99
N LYS A 76 4.12 -4.26 7.75
CA LYS A 76 4.26 -3.53 9.02
C LYS A 76 5.11 -4.33 10.00
N ASP A 77 4.87 -5.63 10.14
CA ASP A 77 5.66 -6.48 11.04
C ASP A 77 7.13 -6.59 10.61
N LEU A 78 7.37 -6.76 9.30
CA LEU A 78 8.73 -6.80 8.74
C LEU A 78 9.46 -5.47 8.92
N ALA A 79 8.82 -4.35 8.58
CA ALA A 79 9.40 -3.02 8.72
C ALA A 79 9.62 -2.65 10.19
N ALA A 80 8.69 -2.98 11.09
CA ALA A 80 8.81 -2.70 12.52
C ALA A 80 10.02 -3.39 13.14
N LYS A 81 10.39 -4.61 12.69
CA LYS A 81 11.62 -5.29 13.14
C LYS A 81 12.89 -4.50 12.79
N LEU A 82 12.86 -3.67 11.75
CA LEU A 82 14.00 -2.86 11.31
C LEU A 82 14.13 -1.56 12.12
N ILE A 83 13.01 -0.88 12.37
CA ILE A 83 12.99 0.48 12.92
C ILE A 83 12.58 0.55 14.39
N ASN A 84 11.99 -0.51 14.92
CA ASN A 84 11.40 -0.57 16.25
C ASN A 84 11.72 -1.92 16.95
N PRO A 85 13.00 -2.26 17.14
CA PRO A 85 13.40 -3.57 17.68
C PRO A 85 12.93 -3.79 19.13
N LEU A 86 12.54 -2.72 19.84
CA LEU A 86 12.04 -2.78 21.21
C LEU A 86 10.51 -2.90 21.30
N GLY A 87 9.80 -2.95 20.16
CA GLY A 87 8.35 -3.16 20.13
C GLY A 87 7.54 -2.03 20.75
N LYS A 88 7.99 -0.77 20.63
CA LYS A 88 7.24 0.40 21.11
C LYS A 88 5.95 0.60 20.32
N GLU A 89 4.93 1.17 20.96
CA GLU A 89 3.71 1.57 20.24
C GLU A 89 4.05 2.63 19.17
N ILE A 90 3.44 2.50 17.99
CA ILE A 90 3.60 3.43 16.87
C ILE A 90 2.34 4.29 16.80
N SER A 91 2.48 5.57 17.16
CA SER A 91 1.41 6.56 17.11
C SER A 91 1.47 7.36 15.81
N GLN A 92 0.33 7.82 15.31
CA GLN A 92 0.28 8.62 14.09
C GLN A 92 1.15 9.88 14.23
N TYR A 93 2.00 10.13 13.23
CA TYR A 93 2.92 11.28 13.15
C TYR A 93 4.06 11.31 14.19
N ASP A 94 4.29 10.23 14.94
CA ASP A 94 5.50 10.10 15.74
C ASP A 94 6.74 9.71 14.90
N ASP A 95 7.91 9.63 15.54
CA ASP A 95 9.17 9.26 14.87
C ASP A 95 9.16 7.85 14.26
N LEU A 96 8.46 6.91 14.90
CA LEU A 96 8.35 5.54 14.42
C LEU A 96 7.40 5.46 13.22
N TRP A 97 6.33 6.26 13.20
CA TRP A 97 5.44 6.39 12.07
C TRP A 97 6.15 7.04 10.88
N ILE A 98 6.97 8.07 11.12
CA ILE A 98 7.83 8.68 10.09
C ILE A 98 8.80 7.61 9.53
N SER A 99 9.44 6.84 10.40
CA SER A 99 10.35 5.75 10.03
C SER A 99 9.65 4.66 9.22
N LEU A 100 8.47 4.23 9.66
CA LEU A 100 7.69 3.20 9.00
C LEU A 100 7.27 3.67 7.60
N THR A 101 6.79 4.90 7.51
CA THR A 101 6.39 5.50 6.23
C THR A 101 7.58 5.59 5.27
N ALA A 102 8.75 6.03 5.76
CA ALA A 102 9.97 6.08 4.98
C ALA A 102 10.42 4.70 4.47
N VAL A 103 10.36 3.67 5.32
CA VAL A 103 10.62 2.28 4.90
C VAL A 103 9.67 1.87 3.78
N LYS A 104 8.36 2.11 3.91
CA LYS A 104 7.39 1.72 2.87
C LYS A 104 7.61 2.48 1.55
N ILE A 105 7.99 3.76 1.58
CA ILE A 105 8.29 4.53 0.34
C ILE A 105 9.51 3.96 -0.37
N LEU A 106 10.60 3.74 0.36
CA LEU A 106 11.81 3.17 -0.23
C LEU A 106 11.57 1.75 -0.74
N GLN A 107 10.76 0.97 -0.04
CA GLN A 107 10.30 -0.32 -0.51
C GLN A 107 9.51 -0.17 -1.81
N GLU A 108 8.54 0.74 -1.89
CA GLU A 108 7.75 0.93 -3.11
C GLU A 108 8.60 1.35 -4.31
N MET A 109 9.52 2.30 -4.12
CA MET A 109 10.46 2.72 -5.16
C MET A 109 11.21 1.51 -5.74
N ARG A 110 11.74 0.64 -4.87
CA ARG A 110 12.40 -0.62 -5.28
C ARG A 110 11.43 -1.61 -5.88
N ASP A 111 10.22 -1.70 -5.35
CA ASP A 111 9.21 -2.63 -5.86
C ASP A 111 8.79 -2.31 -7.28
N LEU A 112 8.79 -1.03 -7.63
CA LEU A 112 8.44 -0.55 -8.96
C LEU A 112 9.60 -0.63 -9.97
N GLU A 113 10.84 -0.84 -9.52
CA GLU A 113 11.98 -1.06 -10.43
C GLU A 113 11.74 -2.32 -11.28
N GLY A 114 11.62 -2.14 -12.60
CA GLY A 114 11.34 -3.21 -13.55
C GLY A 114 9.91 -3.77 -13.52
N PHE A 115 9.06 -3.34 -12.58
CA PHE A 115 7.66 -3.76 -12.54
C PHE A 115 6.80 -2.92 -13.49
N GLN A 116 6.15 -3.58 -14.44
CA GLN A 116 5.35 -2.93 -15.49
C GLN A 116 3.94 -2.56 -15.01
N ILE A 117 3.84 -1.72 -13.98
CA ILE A 117 2.58 -1.34 -13.32
C ILE A 117 1.54 -0.78 -14.29
N ARG A 118 1.98 -0.02 -15.31
CA ARG A 118 1.12 0.55 -16.38
C ARG A 118 0.16 -0.46 -17.01
N LYS A 119 0.59 -1.72 -17.17
CA LYS A 119 -0.23 -2.79 -17.76
C LYS A 119 -1.51 -3.08 -16.96
N TYR A 120 -1.50 -2.74 -15.67
CA TYR A 120 -2.55 -3.06 -14.73
C TYR A 120 -3.44 -1.87 -14.36
N LEU A 121 -3.01 -0.63 -14.65
CA LEU A 121 -3.75 0.59 -14.29
C LEU A 121 -5.16 0.65 -14.93
N LYS A 122 -5.33 0.03 -16.10
CA LYS A 122 -6.62 -0.09 -16.79
C LYS A 122 -7.70 -0.86 -16.01
N TYR A 123 -7.29 -1.67 -15.03
CA TYR A 123 -8.19 -2.45 -14.17
C TYR A 123 -8.70 -1.65 -12.98
N LEU A 124 -8.09 -0.51 -12.66
CA LEU A 124 -8.46 0.33 -11.53
C LEU A 124 -9.69 1.16 -11.88
N LYS A 125 -10.87 0.80 -11.37
CA LYS A 125 -12.12 1.51 -11.63
C LYS A 125 -13.02 1.48 -10.41
N ALA A 126 -13.60 2.63 -10.07
CA ALA A 126 -14.65 2.71 -9.07
C ALA A 126 -15.83 1.79 -9.46
N GLY A 127 -16.30 0.98 -8.53
CA GLY A 127 -17.37 0.03 -8.77
C GLY A 127 -18.12 -0.26 -7.48
N ASP A 128 -17.45 -0.95 -6.56
CA ASP A 128 -18.01 -1.29 -5.26
C ASP A 128 -17.81 -0.15 -4.25
N LEU A 129 -18.88 0.17 -3.51
CA LEU A 129 -18.96 1.25 -2.51
C LEU A 129 -19.48 0.66 -1.18
N PRO A 130 -18.74 -0.26 -0.54
CA PRO A 130 -19.29 -1.11 0.53
C PRO A 130 -19.61 -0.33 1.81
N ASN A 131 -19.11 0.89 1.97
CA ASN A 131 -19.44 1.76 3.11
C ASN A 131 -20.29 2.97 2.70
N GLY A 132 -20.90 2.95 1.51
CA GLY A 132 -21.74 4.04 1.01
C GLY A 132 -20.95 5.29 0.64
N GLU A 133 -19.70 5.13 0.20
CA GLU A 133 -18.86 6.23 -0.27
C GLU A 133 -19.49 6.97 -1.44
N ASP A 134 -19.14 8.25 -1.56
CA ASP A 134 -19.49 9.02 -2.75
C ASP A 134 -18.70 8.50 -3.95
N ILE A 135 -19.41 8.18 -5.04
CA ILE A 135 -18.79 7.65 -6.26
C ILE A 135 -17.76 8.62 -6.86
N SER A 136 -17.96 9.94 -6.74
CA SER A 136 -17.03 10.95 -7.26
C SER A 136 -15.72 10.98 -6.48
N ASP A 137 -15.75 10.76 -5.16
CA ASP A 137 -14.55 10.62 -4.34
C ASP A 137 -13.76 9.37 -4.71
N MET A 138 -14.48 8.27 -4.98
CA MET A 138 -13.86 7.03 -5.43
C MET A 138 -13.24 7.19 -6.81
N GLU A 139 -13.96 7.80 -7.76
CA GLU A 139 -13.43 8.10 -9.09
C GLU A 139 -12.21 9.02 -9.02
N ARG A 140 -12.22 10.02 -8.13
CA ARG A 140 -11.08 10.90 -7.86
C ARG A 140 -9.88 10.12 -7.31
N TYR A 141 -10.08 9.24 -6.34
CA TYR A 141 -9.02 8.40 -5.77
C TYR A 141 -8.41 7.47 -6.83
N TYR A 142 -9.22 6.65 -7.51
CA TYR A 142 -8.71 5.74 -8.55
C TYR A 142 -8.09 6.51 -9.72
N GLY A 143 -8.64 7.66 -10.09
CA GLY A 143 -8.09 8.55 -11.12
C GLY A 143 -6.72 9.10 -10.75
N PHE A 144 -6.55 9.51 -9.50
CA PHE A 144 -5.25 9.94 -8.98
C PHE A 144 -4.23 8.81 -9.04
N VAL A 145 -4.56 7.62 -8.53
CA VAL A 145 -3.65 6.46 -8.53
C VAL A 145 -3.21 6.10 -9.95
N ARG A 146 -4.15 6.04 -10.90
CA ARG A 146 -3.82 5.82 -12.32
C ARG A 146 -2.84 6.88 -12.82
N LYS A 147 -3.12 8.17 -12.61
CA LYS A 147 -2.25 9.26 -13.07
C LYS A 147 -0.88 9.23 -12.41
N PHE A 148 -0.79 8.91 -11.12
CA PHE A 148 0.46 8.89 -10.37
C PHE A 148 1.42 7.82 -10.90
N TYR A 149 0.91 6.61 -11.17
CA TYR A 149 1.70 5.48 -11.65
C TYR A 149 1.75 5.34 -13.18
N ASP A 150 1.04 6.18 -13.94
CA ASP A 150 1.10 6.19 -15.42
C ASP A 150 2.38 6.87 -15.95
N ARG A 151 3.53 6.29 -15.60
CA ARG A 151 4.88 6.78 -15.93
C ARG A 151 5.78 5.63 -16.42
N GLU A 152 6.76 5.95 -17.26
CA GLU A 152 7.71 4.95 -17.80
C GLU A 152 8.66 4.45 -16.72
N GLU A 153 9.10 5.37 -15.86
CA GLU A 153 9.98 5.10 -14.72
C GLU A 153 9.20 5.10 -13.41
N ALA A 154 9.73 4.42 -12.38
CA ALA A 154 9.15 4.45 -11.04
C ALA A 154 9.12 5.90 -10.48
N PRO A 155 8.13 6.25 -9.63
CA PRO A 155 8.12 7.55 -8.95
C PRO A 155 9.42 7.78 -8.17
N ALA A 156 10.01 8.96 -8.34
CA ALA A 156 11.15 9.39 -7.53
C ALA A 156 10.67 9.83 -6.14
N LEU A 157 11.58 9.99 -5.18
CA LEU A 157 11.23 10.40 -3.81
C LEU A 157 10.39 11.69 -3.78
N ASP A 158 10.77 12.69 -4.57
CA ASP A 158 10.07 13.98 -4.66
C ASP A 158 8.64 13.86 -5.22
N ASP A 159 8.32 12.80 -5.97
CA ASP A 159 6.96 12.59 -6.45
C ASP A 159 5.99 12.25 -5.30
N TYR A 160 6.48 11.60 -4.25
CA TYR A 160 5.64 11.20 -3.11
C TYR A 160 5.12 12.40 -2.32
N GLU A 161 5.72 13.59 -2.44
CA GLU A 161 5.15 14.82 -1.87
C GLU A 161 3.75 15.12 -2.44
N LYS A 162 3.55 14.89 -3.74
CA LYS A 162 2.23 15.07 -4.39
C LYS A 162 1.21 14.05 -3.90
N LEU A 163 1.66 12.83 -3.62
CA LEU A 163 0.84 11.76 -3.05
C LEU A 163 0.37 12.13 -1.64
N TRP A 164 1.27 12.65 -0.81
CA TRP A 164 0.95 13.07 0.55
C TRP A 164 0.01 14.27 0.61
N ASP A 165 0.24 15.26 -0.25
CA ASP A 165 -0.67 16.41 -0.40
C ASP A 165 -2.07 15.94 -0.77
N PHE A 166 -2.18 15.01 -1.74
CA PHE A 166 -3.46 14.42 -2.13
C PHE A 166 -4.18 13.71 -0.97
N PHE A 167 -3.44 13.03 -0.09
CA PHE A 167 -4.00 12.39 1.10
C PHE A 167 -4.21 13.33 2.29
N GLY A 168 -3.89 14.62 2.15
CA GLY A 168 -4.04 15.62 3.21
C GLY A 168 -3.03 15.45 4.36
N ILE A 169 -1.87 14.85 4.08
CA ILE A 169 -0.78 14.76 5.06
C ILE A 169 -0.09 16.13 5.15
N PRO A 170 0.14 16.68 6.35
CA PRO A 170 0.76 18.00 6.49
C PRO A 170 2.15 18.06 5.83
N ALA A 171 2.45 19.15 5.11
CA ALA A 171 3.73 19.33 4.42
C ALA A 171 4.96 19.15 5.31
N ARG A 172 4.88 19.61 6.58
CA ARG A 172 5.93 19.36 7.58
C ARG A 172 6.21 17.86 7.76
N MET A 173 5.15 17.04 7.85
CA MET A 173 5.29 15.59 8.00
C MET A 173 5.90 14.95 6.75
N GLY A 174 5.46 15.40 5.56
CA GLY A 174 6.07 14.97 4.31
C GLY A 174 7.59 15.20 4.29
N ARG A 175 8.02 16.40 4.69
CA ARG A 175 9.45 16.73 4.77
C ARG A 175 10.23 15.84 5.73
N GLU A 176 9.70 15.56 6.92
CA GLU A 176 10.35 14.66 7.88
C GLU A 176 10.49 13.23 7.34
N VAL A 177 9.49 12.76 6.59
CA VAL A 177 9.51 11.46 5.90
C VAL A 177 10.58 11.46 4.79
N THR A 178 10.67 12.51 3.98
CA THR A 178 11.72 12.65 2.95
C THR A 178 13.11 12.59 3.57
N LEU A 179 13.37 13.37 4.63
CA LEU A 179 14.67 13.35 5.32
C LEU A 179 15.00 11.95 5.89
N ARG A 180 13.99 11.23 6.39
CA ARG A 180 14.15 9.86 6.87
C ARG A 180 14.46 8.89 5.73
N CYS A 181 13.84 9.04 4.56
CA CYS A 181 14.15 8.27 3.35
C CYS A 181 15.61 8.47 2.94
N GLU A 182 16.06 9.72 2.83
CA GLU A 182 17.46 10.03 2.47
C GLU A 182 18.45 9.42 3.47
N LYS A 183 18.12 9.46 4.76
CA LYS A 183 18.95 8.84 5.81
C LYS A 183 19.05 7.32 5.61
N PHE A 184 17.93 6.64 5.36
CA PHE A 184 17.92 5.19 5.14
C PHE A 184 18.59 4.78 3.83
N GLN A 185 18.50 5.59 2.77
CA GLN A 185 19.21 5.32 1.50
C GLN A 185 20.73 5.39 1.64
N LYS A 186 21.24 6.22 2.57
CA LYS A 186 22.68 6.34 2.86
C LYS A 186 23.21 5.20 3.74
N ASP A 187 22.36 4.32 4.24
CA ASP A 187 22.72 3.12 5.00
C ASP A 187 22.52 1.88 4.11
N PRO A 188 23.60 1.31 3.53
CA PRO A 188 23.48 0.16 2.63
C PRO A 188 22.80 -1.05 3.25
N ALA A 189 23.05 -1.32 4.55
CA ALA A 189 22.47 -2.46 5.24
C ALA A 189 20.96 -2.27 5.48
N MET A 190 20.53 -1.02 5.74
CA MET A 190 19.11 -0.70 5.79
C MET A 190 18.47 -0.82 4.40
N ALA A 191 19.10 -0.27 3.36
CA ALA A 191 18.58 -0.31 2.00
C ALA A 191 18.39 -1.74 1.48
N GLU A 192 19.34 -2.63 1.76
CA GLU A 192 19.24 -4.07 1.43
C GLU A 192 18.05 -4.71 2.15
N LYS A 193 17.93 -4.54 3.47
CA LYS A 193 16.81 -5.10 4.25
C LYS A 193 15.45 -4.59 3.80
N ILE A 194 15.36 -3.31 3.39
CA ILE A 194 14.12 -2.75 2.84
C ILE A 194 13.76 -3.43 1.53
N SER A 195 14.74 -3.73 0.67
CA SER A 195 14.50 -4.36 -0.63
C SER A 195 13.98 -5.80 -0.52
N ASP A 196 14.29 -6.50 0.58
CA ASP A 196 13.84 -7.86 0.83
C ASP A 196 12.37 -7.95 1.30
N ILE A 197 11.80 -6.86 1.82
CA ILE A 197 10.47 -6.86 2.47
C ILE A 197 9.40 -7.43 1.54
N HIS A 198 9.41 -7.08 0.25
CA HIS A 198 8.38 -7.53 -0.69
C HIS A 198 8.41 -9.05 -0.89
N GLN A 199 9.58 -9.60 -1.21
CA GLN A 199 9.74 -11.03 -1.46
C GLN A 199 9.39 -11.83 -0.21
N GLU A 200 9.85 -11.37 0.94
CA GLU A 200 9.54 -11.98 2.23
C GLU A 200 8.04 -11.91 2.54
N SER A 201 7.38 -10.79 2.23
CA SER A 201 5.93 -10.65 2.40
C SER A 201 5.16 -11.67 1.56
N VAL A 202 5.53 -11.84 0.29
CA VAL A 202 4.90 -12.82 -0.61
C VAL A 202 5.13 -14.25 -0.11
N ARG A 203 6.34 -14.55 0.40
CA ARG A 203 6.68 -15.86 0.97
C ARG A 203 5.84 -16.17 2.21
N ILE A 204 5.74 -15.22 3.14
CA ILE A 204 4.93 -15.36 4.36
C ILE A 204 3.46 -15.60 3.99
N PHE A 205 2.92 -14.81 3.05
CA PHE A 205 1.54 -15.00 2.60
C PHE A 205 1.31 -16.41 2.06
N LYS A 206 2.12 -16.83 1.08
CA LYS A 206 1.95 -18.14 0.41
C LYS A 206 2.06 -19.33 1.35
N ASN A 207 2.80 -19.19 2.46
CA ASN A 207 2.97 -20.26 3.44
C ASN A 207 1.84 -20.33 4.47
N ASN A 208 1.19 -19.20 4.77
CA ASN A 208 0.26 -19.09 5.91
C ASN A 208 -1.20 -18.87 5.52
N HIS A 209 -1.47 -18.43 4.28
CA HIS A 209 -2.80 -18.06 3.77
C HIS A 209 -3.00 -18.65 2.38
#